data_AF-A0A3D1CTD4-F1
#
_entry.id   AF-A0A3D1CTD4-F1
#
_cell.length_a   1.000
_cell.length_b   1.000
_cell.length_c   1.000
_cell.angle_alpha   90.00
_cell.angle_beta   90.00
_cell.angle_gamma   90.00
#
_symmetry.space_group_name_H-M   'P 1'
#
loop_
_entity.id
_entity.type
_entity.pdbx_description
1 polymer ?
#
loop_
_entity_poly.entity_id
_entity_poly.type
_entity_poly.pdbx_seq_one_letter_code
_entity_poly.pdbx_strand_id
1 'polypeptide(L)'
;MADIRPNSPTFLKTESLEFEFDSTNTQGAGLFISEGIANSICVLKGPVGYLYGVDKLYEDRDPTGDKAISIYDPDLAIAWPIPKDQAIISQRDLDSVTLRELYPEKFI
;
A
#
# COMPACT_ATOMS: atom_id res chain seq x y z
N MET A 1 -3.18 0.72 4.05
CA MET A 1 -4.06 0.18 2.98
C MET A 1 -4.89 1.31 2.43
N ALA A 2 -5.26 1.26 1.14
CA ALA A 2 -6.11 2.25 0.51
C ALA A 2 -7.08 1.59 -0.48
N ASP A 3 -8.33 2.03 -0.48
CA ASP A 3 -9.29 1.64 -1.52
C ASP A 3 -9.09 2.48 -2.78
N ILE A 4 -8.55 1.85 -3.82
CA ILE A 4 -8.21 2.50 -5.10
C ILE A 4 -9.23 2.22 -6.19
N ARG A 5 -10.38 1.60 -5.85
CA ARG A 5 -11.38 1.19 -6.85
C ARG A 5 -12.23 2.41 -7.23
N PRO A 6 -12.20 2.89 -8.49
CA PRO A 6 -12.84 4.14 -8.90
C PRO A 6 -14.36 4.16 -8.69
N ASN A 7 -15.02 3.00 -8.68
CA ASN A 7 -16.47 2.88 -8.49
C ASN A 7 -16.87 2.48 -7.08
N SER A 8 -15.91 2.39 -6.15
CA SER A 8 -16.20 2.05 -4.75
C SER A 8 -16.80 3.25 -4.00
N PRO A 9 -17.81 3.04 -3.14
CA PRO A 9 -18.31 4.09 -2.25
C PRO A 9 -17.26 4.57 -1.22
N THR A 10 -16.19 3.81 -1.04
CA THR A 10 -15.06 4.14 -0.14
C THR A 10 -13.78 4.47 -0.90
N PHE A 11 -13.85 4.84 -2.17
CA PHE A 11 -12.69 5.31 -2.94
C PHE A 11 -11.93 6.40 -2.16
N LEU A 12 -10.59 6.33 -2.17
CA LEU A 12 -9.66 7.16 -1.37
C LEU A 12 -9.61 6.88 0.13
N LYS A 13 -10.49 6.03 0.66
CA LYS A 13 -10.43 5.69 2.08
C LYS A 13 -9.16 4.89 2.39
N THR A 14 -8.41 5.37 3.38
CA THR A 14 -7.20 4.73 3.89
C THR A 14 -7.41 4.16 5.28
N GLU A 15 -6.75 3.04 5.58
CA GLU A 15 -6.69 2.46 6.92
C GLU A 15 -5.25 2.02 7.21
N SER A 16 -4.77 2.27 8.42
CA SER A 16 -3.43 1.88 8.89
C SER A 16 -3.53 0.97 10.11
N LEU A 17 -2.72 -0.07 10.15
CA LEU A 17 -2.58 -0.98 11.28
C LEU A 17 -1.10 -1.06 11.65
N GLU A 18 -0.82 -1.01 12.95
CA GLU A 18 0.52 -1.22 13.46
C GLU A 18 0.67 -2.69 13.84
N PHE A 19 1.75 -3.32 13.35
CA PHE A 19 2.10 -4.69 13.68
C PHE A 19 3.28 -4.67 14.65
N GLU A 20 3.06 -5.13 15.87
CA GLU A 20 4.14 -5.37 16.83
C GLU A 20 4.49 -6.86 16.85
N PHE A 21 5.74 -7.17 16.53
CA PHE A 21 6.27 -8.52 16.69
C PHE A 21 6.90 -8.64 18.08
N ASP A 22 6.11 -9.08 19.06
CA ASP A 22 6.64 -9.56 20.33
C ASP A 22 6.77 -11.08 20.30
N SER A 23 7.96 -11.57 20.62
CA SER A 23 8.26 -13.00 20.84
C SER A 23 7.34 -13.70 21.84
N THR A 24 6.66 -12.97 22.73
CA THR A 24 5.69 -13.53 23.69
C THR A 24 4.25 -13.50 23.19
N ASN A 25 3.95 -12.72 22.16
CA ASN A 25 2.62 -12.58 21.57
C ASN A 25 2.60 -13.27 20.20
N THR A 26 2.39 -14.59 20.23
CA THR A 26 2.39 -15.47 19.05
C THR A 26 1.17 -15.35 18.15
N GLN A 27 0.27 -14.39 18.40
CA GLN A 27 -0.76 -14.05 17.41
C GLN A 27 -0.10 -13.25 16.28
N GLY A 28 0.63 -13.96 15.42
CA GLY A 28 0.99 -13.48 14.10
C GLY A 28 -0.30 -13.12 13.36
N ALA A 29 -0.72 -11.87 13.49
CA ALA A 29 -1.91 -11.36 12.86
C ALA A 29 -1.63 -11.33 11.34
N GLY A 30 -2.14 -12.33 10.63
CA GLY A 30 -2.24 -12.26 9.18
C GLY A 30 -3.30 -11.22 8.82
N LEU A 31 -2.96 -10.33 7.90
CA LEU A 31 -3.93 -9.40 7.32
C LEU A 31 -4.31 -9.90 5.93
N PHE A 32 -5.56 -10.29 5.77
CA PHE A 32 -6.09 -10.56 4.43
C PHE A 32 -6.47 -9.24 3.76
N ILE A 33 -5.96 -9.02 2.56
CA ILE A 33 -6.21 -7.83 1.74
C ILE A 33 -6.81 -8.31 0.43
N SER A 34 -8.08 -7.95 0.20
CA SER A 34 -8.80 -8.31 -1.02
C SER A 34 -8.23 -7.61 -2.26
N GLU A 35 -8.41 -8.22 -3.43
CA GLU A 35 -8.09 -7.62 -4.73
C GLU A 35 -8.72 -6.22 -4.88
N GLY A 36 -7.95 -5.29 -5.44
CA GLY A 36 -8.34 -3.89 -5.62
C GLY A 36 -8.10 -2.98 -4.40
N ILE A 37 -7.58 -3.51 -3.29
CA ILE A 37 -7.08 -2.70 -2.17
C ILE A 37 -5.55 -2.58 -2.27
N ALA A 38 -5.05 -1.36 -2.37
CA ALA A 38 -3.62 -1.09 -2.35
C ALA A 38 -3.08 -1.29 -0.92
N ASN A 39 -1.87 -1.84 -0.81
CA ASN A 39 -1.17 -2.02 0.45
C ASN A 39 0.30 -1.61 0.35
N SER A 40 0.86 -1.21 1.48
CA SER A 40 2.26 -0.83 1.63
C SER A 40 2.61 -0.94 3.11
N ILE A 41 3.89 -1.15 3.42
CA ILE A 41 4.41 -1.38 4.77
C ILE A 41 5.55 -0.42 5.06
N CYS A 42 5.48 0.20 6.23
CA CYS A 42 6.51 1.09 6.75
C CYS A 42 7.20 0.43 7.95
N VAL A 43 8.48 0.11 7.82
CA VAL A 43 9.25 -0.51 8.91
C VAL A 43 9.68 0.55 9.91
N LEU A 44 9.08 0.56 11.11
CA LEU A 44 9.41 1.52 12.17
C LEU A 44 10.69 1.15 12.93
N LYS A 45 10.89 -0.15 13.18
CA LYS A 45 12.05 -0.68 13.92
C LYS A 45 12.52 -1.97 13.27
N GLY A 46 13.67 -1.90 12.59
CA GLY A 46 14.26 -3.04 11.89
C GLY A 46 15.24 -3.86 12.72
N PRO A 47 15.68 -5.03 12.21
CA PRO A 47 15.20 -5.65 10.96
C PRO A 47 13.83 -6.32 11.15
N VAL A 48 13.01 -6.33 10.09
CA VAL A 48 11.70 -7.00 10.06
C VAL A 48 11.67 -8.04 8.96
N GLY A 49 11.24 -9.26 9.28
CA GLY A 49 10.86 -10.26 8.29
C GLY A 49 9.43 -10.04 7.85
N TYR A 50 9.20 -9.89 6.55
CA TYR A 50 7.87 -9.76 5.97
C TYR A 50 7.55 -10.94 5.06
N LEU A 51 6.45 -11.63 5.34
CA LEU A 51 5.97 -12.81 4.61
C LEU A 51 4.53 -12.53 4.17
N TYR A 52 4.22 -12.81 2.91
CA TYR A 52 2.88 -12.67 2.36
C TYR A 52 2.56 -13.82 1.40
N GLY A 53 1.31 -14.25 1.43
CA GLY A 53 0.74 -15.16 0.43
C GLY A 53 0.08 -14.37 -0.69
N VAL A 54 0.06 -14.93 -1.89
CA VAL A 54 -0.65 -14.39 -3.05
C VAL A 54 -1.63 -15.43 -3.58
N ASP A 55 -2.74 -14.97 -4.14
CA ASP A 55 -3.77 -15.81 -4.78
C ASP A 55 -3.52 -16.02 -6.28
N LYS A 56 -2.63 -15.21 -6.88
CA LYS A 56 -2.16 -15.32 -8.27
C LYS A 56 -0.64 -15.28 -8.33
N LEU A 57 -0.04 -16.07 -9.23
CA LEU A 57 1.40 -16.03 -9.46
C LEU A 57 1.78 -14.73 -10.17
N TYR A 58 3.01 -14.27 -9.91
CA TYR A 58 3.50 -13.04 -10.52
C TYR A 58 3.54 -13.13 -12.05
N GLU A 59 3.89 -14.29 -12.61
CA GLU A 59 3.94 -14.53 -14.06
C GLU A 59 2.56 -14.50 -14.75
N ASP A 60 1.49 -14.78 -14.00
CA ASP A 60 0.12 -14.82 -14.50
C ASP A 60 -0.61 -13.48 -14.37
N ARG A 61 0.03 -12.46 -13.79
CA ARG A 61 -0.60 -11.16 -13.54
C ARG A 61 -0.75 -10.37 -14.85
N ASP A 62 -1.77 -9.53 -14.91
CA ASP A 62 -1.90 -8.51 -15.96
C ASP A 62 -0.85 -7.39 -15.73
N PRO A 63 0.18 -7.26 -16.59
CA PRO A 63 1.21 -6.24 -16.41
C PRO A 63 0.66 -4.82 -16.55
N THR A 64 -0.47 -4.63 -17.24
CA THR A 64 -1.09 -3.31 -17.39
C THR A 64 -1.68 -2.81 -16.07
N GLY A 65 -1.99 -3.73 -15.15
CA GLY A 65 -2.41 -3.45 -13.77
C GLY A 65 -1.24 -3.29 -12.79
N ASP A 66 0.01 -3.49 -13.20
CA ASP A 66 1.20 -3.46 -12.33
C ASP A 66 1.69 -2.02 -12.04
N LYS A 67 0.74 -1.12 -11.80
CA LYS A 67 0.99 0.27 -11.45
C LYS A 67 1.02 0.43 -9.95
N ALA A 68 2.13 0.96 -9.44
CA ALA A 68 2.19 1.45 -8.08
C ALA A 68 1.45 2.79 -7.99
N ILE A 69 0.82 3.04 -6.85
CA ILE A 69 0.30 4.36 -6.48
C ILE A 69 1.34 5.04 -5.62
N SER A 70 1.54 6.34 -5.84
CA SER A 70 2.45 7.13 -5.02
C SER A 70 2.07 7.03 -3.55
N ILE A 71 3.03 6.61 -2.72
CA ILE A 71 2.88 6.70 -1.27
C ILE A 71 2.77 8.16 -0.80
N TYR A 72 3.12 9.13 -1.66
CA TYR A 72 2.96 10.56 -1.43
C TYR A 72 1.79 11.17 -2.21
N ASP A 73 0.85 10.35 -2.66
CA ASP A 73 -0.37 10.82 -3.30
C ASP A 73 -1.13 11.78 -2.36
N PRO A 74 -1.33 13.05 -2.75
CA PRO A 74 -1.99 14.04 -1.91
C PRO A 74 -3.48 13.75 -1.69
N ASP A 75 -4.11 12.99 -2.58
CA ASP A 75 -5.53 12.62 -2.47
C ASP A 75 -5.74 11.46 -1.48
N LEU A 76 -4.74 10.60 -1.30
CA LEU A 76 -4.74 9.59 -0.23
C LEU A 76 -4.34 10.16 1.13
N ALA A 77 -3.54 11.24 1.14
CA ALA A 77 -3.13 11.97 2.34
C ALA A 77 -2.65 11.09 3.52
N ILE A 78 -1.93 10.00 3.21
CA ILE A 78 -1.47 9.05 4.22
C ILE A 78 -0.45 9.73 5.14
N ALA A 79 -0.74 9.75 6.43
CA ALA A 79 0.17 10.24 7.47
C ALA A 79 1.24 9.21 7.80
N TRP A 80 2.25 9.07 6.93
CA TRP A 80 3.35 8.15 7.15
C TRP A 80 4.14 8.50 8.44
N PRO A 81 4.46 7.51 9.28
CA PRO A 81 5.11 7.73 10.58
C PRO A 81 6.62 8.00 10.47
N ILE A 82 7.21 7.92 9.27
CA ILE A 82 8.62 8.21 9.01
C ILE A 82 8.72 9.43 8.09
N PRO A 83 9.60 10.41 8.40
CA PRO A 83 9.86 11.54 7.52
C PRO A 83 10.34 11.11 6.12
N LYS A 84 9.91 11.84 5.08
CA LYS A 84 10.22 11.53 3.68
C LYS A 84 11.71 11.46 3.36
N ASP A 85 12.52 12.30 4.00
CA ASP A 85 13.97 12.34 3.85
C ASP A 85 14.70 11.19 4.57
N GLN A 86 14.02 10.48 5.46
CA GLN A 86 14.54 9.31 6.19
C GLN A 86 14.03 7.99 5.61
N ALA A 87 12.97 8.03 4.81
CA ALA A 87 12.37 6.85 4.22
C ALA A 87 13.28 6.26 3.11
N ILE A 88 13.61 4.98 3.24
CA ILE A 88 14.31 4.23 2.19
C ILE A 88 13.24 3.67 1.26
N ILE A 89 13.17 4.19 0.05
CA ILE A 89 12.12 3.88 -0.93
C ILE A 89 12.75 3.51 -2.26
N SER A 90 12.13 2.59 -2.99
CA SER A 90 12.60 2.18 -4.30
C SER A 90 12.38 3.28 -5.35
N GLN A 91 13.19 3.30 -6.40
CA GLN A 91 12.98 4.23 -7.52
C GLN A 91 11.61 3.99 -8.19
N ARG A 92 11.16 2.73 -8.28
CA ARG A 92 9.83 2.37 -8.83
C ARG A 92 8.69 3.05 -8.07
N ASP A 93 8.77 3.09 -6.74
CA ASP A 93 7.73 3.71 -5.91
C ASP A 93 7.82 5.25 -5.94
N LEU A 94 9.02 5.81 -6.11
CA LEU A 94 9.19 7.25 -6.31
C LEU A 94 8.62 7.73 -7.66
N ASP A 95 8.76 6.92 -8.70
CA ASP A 95 8.28 7.20 -10.07
C ASP A 95 6.84 6.75 -10.31
N SER A 96 6.14 6.34 -9.25
CA SER A 96 4.76 5.89 -9.32
C SER A 96 3.77 7.05 -9.53
N VAL A 97 2.55 6.71 -9.96
CA VAL A 97 1.52 7.69 -10.34
C VAL A 97 0.56 7.95 -9.20
N THR A 98 -0.09 9.11 -9.21
CA THR A 98 -1.22 9.43 -8.33
C THR A 98 -2.52 8.81 -8.86
N LEU A 99 -3.52 8.66 -7.98
CA LEU A 99 -4.87 8.24 -8.34
C LEU A 99 -5.57 9.23 -9.25
N ARG A 100 -5.26 10.53 -9.12
CA ARG A 100 -5.76 11.56 -10.01
C ARG A 100 -5.23 11.44 -11.43
N GLU A 101 -3.99 11.01 -11.60
CA GLU A 101 -3.44 10.70 -12.93
C GLU A 101 -4.05 9.43 -13.53
N LEU A 102 -4.41 8.45 -12.69
CA LEU A 102 -5.03 7.20 -13.15
C LEU A 102 -6.52 7.32 -13.47
N TYR A 103 -7.25 8.10 -12.65
CA TYR A 103 -8.71 8.24 -12.70
C TYR A 103 -9.11 9.73 -12.66
N PRO A 104 -8.65 10.55 -13.63
CA PRO A 104 -8.89 12.00 -13.61
C PRO A 104 -10.37 12.36 -13.53
N GLU A 105 -11.25 11.52 -14.09
CA GLU A 105 -12.70 11.69 -14.05
C GLU A 105 -13.32 11.62 -12.65
N LYS A 106 -12.60 11.10 -11.66
CA LYS A 106 -13.08 10.99 -10.27
C LYS A 106 -12.81 12.21 -9.42
N PHE A 107 -12.08 13.19 -9.94
CA PHE A 107 -11.65 14.36 -9.18
C PHE A 107 -12.04 15.70 -9.83
N ILE A 108 -13.08 15.67 -10.67
CA ILE A 108 -13.70 16.84 -11.32
C ILE A 108 -14.68 17.52 -10.35
#